data_AF-A0A5D2G4G2-F1
#
_entry.id   AF-A0A5D2G4G2-F1
#
_cell.length_a   1.000
_cell.length_b   1.000
_cell.length_c   1.000
_cell.angle_alpha   90.00
_cell.angle_beta   90.00
_cell.angle_gamma   90.00
#
_symmetry.space_group_name_H-M   'P 1'
#
loop_
_entity.id
_entity.type
_entity.pdbx_description
1 polymer ?
#
loop_
_entity_poly.entity_id
_entity_poly.type
_entity_poly.pdbx_seq_one_letter_code
_entity_poly.pdbx_strand_id
1 'polypeptide(L)'
;MEGPKGELGIFLIGDQSGFPWIWKIHPPDFINLQILPQLVKRIKLVDIMTILGVLVIAWLEREISAGIQQRIRLEYAGPLGILQALANGTKLLFKENILPSRGNTRLFSIGPAIAAISILLSFSVIPFSSCLILADLNVDIFLWIAILSISPVRLLMSGYRSNNKYSFLGGLRATAQSISYQIPLTLCVLLISLRAIR
;
A
#
# COMPACT_ATOMS: atom_id res chain seq x y z
N MET A 1 -1.83 -29.89 20.85
CA MET A 1 -2.83 -29.81 19.76
C MET A 1 -3.79 -28.72 20.16
N GLU A 2 -3.85 -27.64 19.38
CA GLU A 2 -4.75 -26.51 19.63
C GLU A 2 -6.18 -26.92 19.27
N GLY A 3 -7.13 -26.72 20.19
CA GLY A 3 -8.52 -27.08 19.97
C GLY A 3 -9.20 -26.12 18.96
N PRO A 4 -10.39 -26.47 18.42
CA PRO A 4 -11.14 -25.65 17.45
C PRO A 4 -11.56 -24.25 17.97
N LYS A 5 -11.28 -23.93 19.23
CA LYS A 5 -11.49 -22.62 19.87
C LYS A 5 -10.21 -21.83 20.16
N GLY A 6 -9.04 -22.30 19.72
CA GLY A 6 -7.75 -21.66 20.08
C GLY A 6 -7.28 -21.96 21.51
N GLU A 7 -7.86 -22.95 22.18
CA GLU A 7 -7.47 -23.34 23.54
C GLU A 7 -6.16 -24.16 23.52
N LEU A 8 -5.14 -23.69 24.25
CA LEU A 8 -3.90 -24.41 24.54
C LEU A 8 -4.05 -25.11 25.90
N GLY A 9 -4.24 -26.43 25.89
CA GLY A 9 -4.24 -27.26 27.10
C GLY A 9 -2.87 -27.88 27.36
N ILE A 10 -2.31 -27.68 28.54
CA ILE A 10 -1.11 -28.41 29.02
C ILE A 10 -1.58 -29.59 29.87
N PHE A 11 -1.17 -30.81 29.51
CA PHE A 11 -1.45 -32.02 30.28
C PHE A 11 -0.25 -32.32 31.18
N LEU A 12 -0.41 -32.25 32.49
CA LEU A 12 0.58 -32.74 33.45
C LEU A 12 0.15 -34.14 33.91
N ILE A 13 0.89 -35.16 33.48
CA ILE A 13 0.73 -36.54 33.98
C ILE A 13 1.66 -36.71 35.18
N GLY A 14 1.09 -37.02 36.35
CA GLY A 14 1.84 -37.42 37.55
C GLY A 14 1.74 -38.94 37.72
N ASP A 15 2.86 -39.59 38.01
CA ASP A 15 3.10 -41.05 37.85
C ASP A 15 2.21 -41.98 38.70
N GLN A 16 1.34 -41.48 39.60
CA GLN A 16 0.53 -42.34 40.49
C GLN A 16 -0.90 -41.86 40.77
N SER A 17 -1.48 -40.95 39.98
CA SER A 17 -2.89 -40.57 40.12
C SER A 17 -3.63 -40.69 38.79
N GLY A 18 -4.62 -41.58 38.72
CA GLY A 18 -5.39 -41.92 37.52
C GLY A 18 -6.26 -40.81 36.90
N PHE A 19 -6.13 -39.57 37.35
CA PHE A 19 -6.84 -38.41 36.81
C PHE A 19 -5.85 -37.32 36.37
N PRO A 20 -5.69 -37.08 35.05
CA PRO A 20 -4.84 -36.00 34.56
C PRO A 20 -5.48 -34.65 34.85
N TRP A 21 -4.74 -33.76 35.52
CA TRP A 21 -5.18 -32.39 35.75
C TRP A 21 -5.02 -31.60 34.45
N ILE A 22 -6.14 -31.14 33.87
CA ILE A 22 -6.16 -30.32 32.65
C ILE A 22 -6.19 -28.86 33.08
N TRP A 23 -5.05 -28.17 32.91
CA TRP A 23 -5.01 -26.72 33.09
C TRP A 23 -5.32 -26.05 31.75
N LYS A 24 -6.53 -25.48 31.64
CA LYS A 24 -6.99 -24.75 30.45
C LYS A 24 -6.65 -23.28 30.60
N ILE A 25 -5.60 -22.84 29.91
CA ILE A 25 -5.31 -21.41 29.77
C ILE A 25 -6.16 -20.92 28.60
N HIS A 26 -7.06 -19.96 28.83
CA HIS A 26 -7.65 -19.18 27.74
C HIS A 26 -6.58 -18.17 27.30
N PRO A 27 -5.94 -18.34 26.12
CA PRO A 27 -5.17 -17.23 25.56
C PRO A 27 -6.13 -16.06 25.32
N PRO A 28 -5.65 -14.81 25.40
CA PRO A 28 -6.50 -13.67 25.11
C PRO A 28 -7.06 -13.80 23.67
N ASP A 29 -8.35 -13.53 23.49
CA ASP A 29 -9.14 -13.77 22.27
C ASP A 29 -8.55 -13.17 20.97
N PHE A 30 -7.51 -12.34 21.08
CA PHE A 30 -6.76 -11.72 19.99
C PHE A 30 -5.79 -12.67 19.25
N ILE A 31 -5.50 -13.86 19.78
CA ILE A 31 -4.51 -14.80 19.20
C ILE A 31 -5.22 -15.94 18.46
N ASN A 32 -6.30 -15.65 17.74
CA ASN A 32 -6.90 -16.65 16.85
C ASN A 32 -6.09 -16.72 15.53
N LEU A 33 -5.02 -17.52 15.55
CA LEU A 33 -4.10 -17.73 14.41
C LEU A 33 -4.81 -18.30 13.17
N GLN A 34 -6.05 -18.83 13.31
CA GLN A 34 -6.82 -19.40 12.22
C GLN A 34 -7.38 -18.34 11.25
N ILE A 35 -7.57 -17.09 11.69
CA ILE A 35 -7.95 -15.97 10.80
C ILE A 35 -6.75 -15.48 9.96
N LEU A 36 -5.53 -15.63 10.46
CA LEU A 36 -4.31 -15.13 9.82
C LEU A 36 -4.13 -15.57 8.35
N PRO A 37 -4.30 -16.86 7.96
CA PRO A 37 -4.16 -17.26 6.56
C PRO A 37 -5.21 -16.63 5.63
N GLN A 38 -6.43 -16.38 6.13
CA GLN A 38 -7.46 -15.71 5.33
C GLN A 38 -7.15 -14.22 5.14
N LEU A 39 -6.65 -13.55 6.18
CA LEU A 39 -6.25 -12.15 6.12
C LEU A 39 -5.09 -11.95 5.13
N VAL A 40 -4.05 -12.78 5.24
CA VAL A 40 -2.89 -12.72 4.31
C VAL A 40 -3.34 -12.96 2.87
N LYS A 41 -4.29 -13.88 2.64
CA LYS A 41 -4.84 -14.10 1.31
C LYS A 41 -5.56 -12.86 0.77
N ARG A 42 -6.37 -12.17 1.59
CA ARG A 42 -7.07 -10.93 1.19
C ARG A 42 -6.09 -9.80 0.89
N ILE A 43 -5.09 -9.57 1.74
CA ILE A 43 -4.06 -8.53 1.53
C ILE A 43 -3.32 -8.78 0.21
N LYS A 44 -2.82 -10.01 0.01
CA LYS A 44 -2.11 -10.37 -1.23
C LYS A 44 -2.96 -10.16 -2.48
N LEU A 45 -4.27 -10.46 -2.40
CA LEU A 45 -5.18 -10.25 -3.52
C LEU A 45 -5.30 -8.75 -3.86
N VAL A 46 -5.49 -7.91 -2.85
CA VAL A 46 -5.58 -6.44 -3.03
C VAL A 46 -4.28 -5.87 -3.59
N ASP A 47 -3.13 -6.32 -3.08
CA ASP A 47 -1.81 -5.88 -3.57
C ASP A 47 -1.60 -6.24 -5.05
N ILE A 48 -1.94 -7.48 -5.44
CA ILE A 48 -1.84 -7.94 -6.83
C ILE A 48 -2.76 -7.10 -7.74
N MET A 49 -4.00 -6.87 -7.33
CA MET A 49 -4.95 -6.04 -8.08
C MET A 49 -4.45 -4.60 -8.23
N THR A 50 -3.86 -4.04 -7.18
CA THR A 50 -3.30 -2.68 -7.20
C THR A 50 -2.14 -2.57 -8.19
N ILE A 51 -1.19 -3.51 -8.14
CA ILE A 51 -0.02 -3.51 -9.05
C ILE A 51 -0.46 -3.68 -10.51
N LEU A 52 -1.38 -4.61 -10.77
CA LEU A 52 -1.91 -4.83 -12.12
C LEU A 52 -2.69 -3.60 -12.62
N GLY A 53 -3.50 -2.98 -11.76
CA GLY A 53 -4.22 -1.75 -12.07
C GLY A 53 -3.29 -0.60 -12.45
N VAL A 54 -2.22 -0.37 -11.69
CA VAL A 54 -1.20 0.64 -12.01
C VAL A 54 -0.54 0.37 -13.36
N LEU A 55 -0.23 -0.89 -13.68
CA LEU A 55 0.35 -1.28 -14.96
C LEU A 55 -0.58 -0.97 -16.13
N VAL A 56 -1.87 -1.29 -15.98
CA VAL A 56 -2.91 -1.01 -16.99
C VAL A 56 -3.12 0.49 -17.15
N ILE A 57 -3.20 1.26 -16.07
CA ILE A 57 -3.39 2.71 -16.13
C ILE A 57 -2.20 3.39 -16.83
N ALA A 58 -0.96 2.98 -16.54
CA ALA A 58 0.23 3.52 -17.21
C ALA A 58 0.27 3.21 -18.72
N TRP A 59 -0.23 2.05 -19.13
CA TRP A 59 -0.42 1.72 -20.54
C TRP A 59 -1.54 2.58 -21.16
N LEU A 60 -2.69 2.66 -20.50
CA LEU A 60 -3.88 3.41 -20.94
C LEU A 60 -3.59 4.91 -21.10
N GLU A 61 -2.80 5.51 -20.20
CA GLU A 61 -2.39 6.91 -20.30
C GLU A 61 -1.69 7.21 -21.63
N ARG A 62 -0.73 6.35 -22.02
CA ARG A 62 0.02 6.50 -23.28
C ARG A 62 -0.88 6.32 -24.48
N GLU A 63 -1.79 5.36 -24.38
CA GLU A 63 -2.77 4.98 -25.38
C GLU A 63 -3.72 6.16 -25.69
N ILE A 64 -4.30 6.74 -24.64
CA ILE A 64 -5.20 7.89 -24.71
C ILE A 64 -4.44 9.14 -25.18
N SER A 65 -3.26 9.42 -24.61
CA SER A 65 -2.45 10.58 -25.00
C SER A 65 -2.05 10.54 -26.48
N ALA A 66 -1.68 9.36 -26.99
CA ALA A 66 -1.38 9.19 -28.41
C ALA A 66 -2.62 9.43 -29.30
N GLY A 67 -3.79 8.94 -28.86
CA GLY A 67 -5.06 9.16 -29.55
C GLY A 67 -5.47 10.64 -29.60
N ILE A 68 -5.33 11.36 -28.49
CA ILE A 68 -5.60 12.81 -28.43
C ILE A 68 -4.66 13.59 -29.34
N GLN A 69 -3.38 13.19 -29.37
CA GLN A 69 -2.34 13.88 -30.16
C GLN A 69 -2.32 13.46 -31.64
N GLN A 70 -3.21 12.55 -32.07
CA GLN A 70 -3.22 12.00 -33.43
C GLN A 70 -1.84 11.47 -33.86
N ARG A 71 -1.08 10.92 -32.91
CA ARG A 71 0.23 10.29 -33.16
C ARG A 71 0.09 8.77 -33.09
N ILE A 72 0.99 8.09 -33.79
CA ILE A 72 1.07 6.64 -33.77
C ILE A 72 1.29 6.15 -32.33
N ARG A 73 0.57 5.08 -32.02
CA ARG A 73 0.44 4.48 -30.70
C ARG A 73 1.47 3.38 -30.51
N LEU A 74 1.41 2.67 -29.40
CA LEU A 74 2.28 1.54 -29.09
C LEU A 74 1.96 0.34 -29.99
N GLU A 75 2.56 0.30 -31.19
CA GLU A 75 2.32 -0.77 -32.17
C GLU A 75 3.36 -1.90 -32.12
N TYR A 76 4.55 -1.63 -31.58
CA TYR A 76 5.70 -2.53 -31.72
C TYR A 76 5.90 -3.54 -30.57
N ALA A 77 5.28 -3.32 -29.41
CA ALA A 77 5.45 -4.16 -28.22
C ALA A 77 4.25 -5.10 -28.00
N GLY A 78 3.92 -5.89 -29.04
CA GLY A 78 2.79 -6.84 -29.05
C GLY A 78 1.49 -6.26 -29.59
N PRO A 79 0.43 -7.09 -29.77
CA PRO A 79 -0.87 -6.61 -30.22
C PRO A 79 -1.41 -5.55 -29.25
N LEU A 80 -1.72 -4.36 -29.76
CA LEU A 80 -2.12 -3.16 -28.99
C LEU A 80 -1.07 -2.68 -27.95
N GLY A 81 0.18 -3.13 -28.02
CA GLY A 81 1.23 -2.66 -27.12
C GLY A 81 1.08 -3.10 -25.66
N ILE A 82 0.28 -4.14 -25.38
CA ILE A 82 -0.02 -4.64 -24.02
C ILE A 82 1.27 -5.03 -23.26
N LEU A 83 2.26 -5.57 -23.98
CA LEU A 83 3.54 -5.97 -23.39
C LEU A 83 4.46 -4.78 -23.12
N GLN A 84 4.13 -3.56 -23.56
CA GLN A 84 4.97 -2.39 -23.35
C GLN A 84 5.22 -2.10 -21.87
N ALA A 85 4.18 -2.19 -21.04
CA ALA A 85 4.29 -1.86 -19.64
C ALA A 85 5.22 -2.85 -18.92
N LEU A 86 5.11 -4.14 -19.27
CA LEU A 86 6.03 -5.17 -18.82
C LEU A 86 7.47 -4.93 -19.31
N ALA A 87 7.63 -4.58 -20.59
CA ALA A 87 8.94 -4.27 -21.19
C ALA A 87 9.63 -3.06 -20.54
N ASN A 88 8.87 -2.03 -20.15
CA ASN A 88 9.42 -0.89 -19.40
C ASN A 88 9.91 -1.33 -18.01
N GLY A 89 9.15 -2.20 -17.34
CA GLY A 89 9.51 -2.75 -16.03
C GLY A 89 10.78 -3.58 -16.10
N THR A 90 10.85 -4.54 -17.03
CA THR A 90 12.06 -5.37 -17.22
C THR A 90 13.26 -4.53 -17.59
N LYS A 91 13.10 -3.54 -18.49
CA LYS A 91 14.17 -2.59 -18.85
C LYS A 91 14.72 -1.82 -17.65
N LEU A 92 13.87 -1.43 -16.70
CA LEU A 92 14.30 -0.75 -15.48
C LEU A 92 15.04 -1.69 -14.52
N LEU A 93 14.67 -2.98 -14.47
CA LEU A 93 15.36 -3.98 -13.64
C LEU A 93 16.78 -4.29 -14.14
N PHE A 94 16.97 -4.32 -15.47
CA PHE A 94 18.31 -4.49 -16.08
C PHE A 94 19.11 -3.18 -16.14
N LYS A 95 18.51 -2.05 -15.77
CA LYS A 95 19.19 -0.75 -15.79
C LYS A 95 20.20 -0.70 -14.64
N GLU A 96 21.40 -0.21 -14.95
CA GLU A 96 22.42 0.05 -13.93
C GLU A 96 21.91 1.02 -12.87
N ASN A 97 22.16 0.69 -11.59
CA ASN A 97 21.77 1.52 -10.47
C ASN A 97 22.84 2.59 -10.20
N ILE A 98 22.71 3.75 -10.83
CA ILE A 98 23.63 4.89 -10.63
C ILE A 98 23.21 5.66 -9.37
N LEU A 99 23.97 5.53 -8.29
CA LEU A 99 23.76 6.33 -7.08
C LEU A 99 24.52 7.66 -7.16
N PRO A 100 23.91 8.79 -6.75
CA PRO A 100 24.59 10.08 -6.76
C PRO A 100 25.68 10.13 -5.69
N SER A 101 26.93 10.42 -6.08
CA SER A 101 28.08 10.45 -5.16
C SER A 101 27.99 11.50 -4.05
N ARG A 102 27.20 12.56 -4.25
CA ARG A 102 26.98 13.63 -3.26
C ARG A 102 25.68 13.49 -2.46
N GLY A 103 24.82 12.54 -2.82
CA GLY A 103 23.50 12.34 -2.20
C GLY A 103 23.54 11.37 -1.03
N ASN A 104 22.53 11.44 -0.15
CA ASN A 104 22.43 10.50 0.98
C ASN A 104 21.81 9.17 0.50
N THR A 105 22.61 8.11 0.46
CA THR A 105 22.24 6.79 -0.10
C THR A 105 21.13 6.10 0.70
N ARG A 106 21.09 6.24 2.03
CA ARG A 106 20.02 5.68 2.86
C ARG A 106 18.70 6.35 2.58
N LEU A 107 18.71 7.68 2.55
CA LEU A 107 17.53 8.41 2.11
C LEU A 107 17.16 7.99 0.70
N PHE A 108 18.13 7.72 -0.19
CA PHE A 108 17.92 7.27 -1.58
C PHE A 108 17.08 6.00 -1.71
N SER A 109 17.33 5.01 -0.88
CA SER A 109 16.54 3.78 -0.91
C SER A 109 15.19 3.92 -0.19
N ILE A 110 15.15 4.64 0.93
CA ILE A 110 13.97 4.67 1.82
C ILE A 110 12.78 5.45 1.23
N GLY A 111 13.03 6.54 0.50
CA GLY A 111 11.93 7.39 -0.02
C GLY A 111 10.94 6.69 -0.97
N PRO A 112 11.38 5.99 -2.06
CA PRO A 112 10.50 5.18 -2.87
C PRO A 112 9.77 4.09 -2.07
N ALA A 113 10.43 3.51 -1.06
CA ALA A 113 9.81 2.50 -0.22
C ALA A 113 8.64 3.09 0.59
N ILE A 114 8.82 4.25 1.24
CA ILE A 114 7.73 4.94 1.95
C ILE A 114 6.59 5.30 1.00
N ALA A 115 6.91 5.71 -0.24
CA ALA A 115 5.90 5.98 -1.25
C ALA A 115 5.05 4.76 -1.58
N ALA A 116 5.72 3.64 -1.87
CA ALA A 116 5.05 2.38 -2.21
C ALA A 116 4.20 1.87 -1.04
N ILE A 117 4.76 1.86 0.18
CA ILE A 117 4.06 1.38 1.38
C ILE A 117 2.82 2.24 1.67
N SER A 118 2.93 3.57 1.58
CA SER A 118 1.80 4.48 1.80
C SER A 118 0.66 4.25 0.79
N ILE A 119 1.00 3.97 -0.47
CA ILE A 119 0.00 3.67 -1.51
C ILE A 119 -0.69 2.34 -1.24
N LEU A 120 0.07 1.27 -0.97
CA LEU A 120 -0.49 -0.06 -0.68
C LEU A 120 -1.41 0.00 0.55
N LEU A 121 -0.98 0.71 1.59
CA LEU A 121 -1.78 0.92 2.79
C LEU A 121 -3.06 1.71 2.51
N SER A 122 -3.02 2.70 1.62
CA SER A 122 -4.21 3.45 1.23
C SER A 122 -5.25 2.58 0.51
N PHE A 123 -4.82 1.62 -0.32
CA PHE A 123 -5.73 0.71 -1.02
C PHE A 123 -6.32 -0.36 -0.10
N SER A 124 -5.65 -0.67 1.02
CA SER A 124 -6.14 -1.58 2.05
C SER A 124 -7.42 -1.08 2.75
N VAL A 125 -7.65 0.23 2.80
CA VAL A 125 -8.79 0.85 3.48
C VAL A 125 -10.04 0.92 2.59
N ILE A 126 -9.89 0.71 1.28
CA ILE A 126 -10.98 0.88 0.32
C ILE A 126 -11.79 -0.43 0.22
N PRO A 127 -13.11 -0.42 0.50
CA PRO A 127 -13.94 -1.60 0.34
C PRO A 127 -14.27 -1.83 -1.14
N PHE A 128 -13.76 -2.91 -1.74
CA PHE A 128 -14.02 -3.24 -3.15
C PHE A 128 -15.35 -3.97 -3.38
N SER A 129 -15.77 -4.79 -2.42
CA SER A 129 -16.99 -5.60 -2.49
C SER A 129 -17.35 -6.09 -1.09
N SER A 130 -18.61 -6.48 -0.86
CA SER A 130 -19.10 -7.00 0.42
C SER A 130 -18.29 -8.19 0.97
N CYS A 131 -17.61 -8.95 0.10
CA CYS A 131 -16.72 -10.06 0.48
C CYS A 131 -15.23 -9.70 0.56
N LEU A 132 -14.85 -8.49 0.13
CA LEU A 132 -13.48 -7.97 0.02
C LEU A 132 -13.28 -6.74 0.91
N ILE A 133 -13.86 -6.76 2.11
CA ILE A 133 -13.56 -5.81 3.18
C ILE A 133 -12.43 -6.43 4.01
N LEU A 134 -11.29 -5.73 4.09
CA LEU A 134 -10.09 -6.24 4.74
C LEU A 134 -10.10 -6.01 6.26
N ALA A 135 -10.64 -4.86 6.69
CA ALA A 135 -10.99 -4.55 8.05
C ALA A 135 -12.23 -3.64 8.00
N ASP A 136 -13.27 -4.00 8.72
CA ASP A 136 -14.44 -3.13 8.91
C ASP A 136 -14.12 -2.19 10.08
N LEU A 137 -13.48 -1.05 9.80
CA LEU A 137 -13.17 -0.07 10.84
C LEU A 137 -14.21 1.05 10.77
N ASN A 138 -14.84 1.34 11.91
CA ASN A 138 -15.73 2.49 12.06
C ASN A 138 -15.08 3.85 11.71
N VAL A 139 -13.75 3.88 11.55
CA VAL A 139 -12.93 5.08 11.28
C VAL A 139 -12.12 4.99 9.99
N ASP A 140 -12.54 4.17 9.01
CA ASP A 140 -11.84 3.97 7.73
C ASP A 140 -11.49 5.27 7.01
N ILE A 141 -12.45 6.20 6.91
CA ILE A 141 -12.26 7.47 6.20
C ILE A 141 -11.18 8.35 6.86
N PHE A 142 -11.14 8.37 8.21
CA PHE A 142 -10.12 9.10 8.94
C PHE A 142 -8.74 8.46 8.78
N LEU A 143 -8.68 7.12 8.81
CA LEU A 143 -7.44 6.39 8.55
C LEU A 143 -6.92 6.68 7.14
N TRP A 144 -7.80 6.72 6.14
CA TRP A 144 -7.44 7.07 4.76
C TRP A 144 -6.82 8.47 4.65
N ILE A 145 -7.41 9.48 5.29
CA ILE A 145 -6.85 10.84 5.34
C ILE A 145 -5.49 10.87 6.07
N ALA A 146 -5.34 10.11 7.15
CA ALA A 146 -4.08 10.00 7.88
C ALA A 146 -2.96 9.43 6.99
N ILE A 147 -3.26 8.37 6.23
CA ILE A 147 -2.31 7.76 5.29
C ILE A 147 -1.93 8.74 4.18
N LEU A 148 -2.90 9.50 3.64
CA LEU A 148 -2.64 10.53 2.62
C LEU A 148 -1.68 11.62 3.12
N SER A 149 -1.66 11.92 4.42
CA SER A 149 -0.78 12.94 5.03
C SER A 149 0.71 12.60 4.97
N ILE A 150 1.06 11.35 4.62
CA ILE A 150 2.43 10.92 4.36
C ILE A 150 2.93 11.41 2.97
N SER A 151 2.01 11.74 2.05
CA SER A 151 2.34 12.14 0.67
C SER A 151 3.30 13.34 0.59
N PRO A 152 3.05 14.49 1.26
CA PRO A 152 3.95 15.64 1.20
C PRO A 152 5.33 15.34 1.76
N VAL A 153 5.40 14.56 2.85
CA VAL A 153 6.67 14.17 3.50
C VAL A 153 7.55 13.37 2.53
N ARG A 154 6.96 12.44 1.77
CA ARG A 154 7.70 11.65 0.78
C ARG A 154 8.29 12.53 -0.32
N LEU A 155 7.54 13.54 -0.78
CA LEU A 155 7.98 14.45 -1.84
C LEU A 155 9.14 15.32 -1.38
N LEU A 156 9.06 15.86 -0.16
CA LEU A 156 10.13 16.64 0.44
C LEU A 156 11.40 15.80 0.61
N MET A 157 11.26 14.56 1.11
CA MET A 157 12.39 13.68 1.32
C MET A 157 13.07 13.25 0.02
N SER A 158 12.30 13.10 -1.06
CA SER A 158 12.83 12.86 -2.41
C SER A 158 13.68 14.03 -2.91
N GLY A 159 13.25 15.27 -2.70
CA GLY A 159 14.01 16.47 -3.09
C GLY A 159 15.26 16.72 -2.25
N TYR A 160 15.19 16.47 -0.94
CA TYR A 160 16.30 16.70 0.00
C TYR A 160 17.48 15.75 -0.25
N ARG A 161 17.18 14.48 -0.54
CA ARG A 161 18.16 13.40 -0.77
C ARG A 161 19.20 13.70 -1.87
N SER A 162 18.81 14.42 -2.92
CA SER A 162 19.67 14.68 -4.09
C SER A 162 20.83 15.64 -3.80
N ASN A 163 20.87 16.27 -2.61
CA ASN A 163 21.90 17.22 -2.18
C ASN A 163 22.25 18.26 -3.27
N ASN A 164 21.22 18.78 -3.94
CA ASN A 164 21.32 19.78 -5.00
C ASN A 164 20.27 20.86 -4.79
N LYS A 165 20.68 22.13 -4.89
CA LYS A 165 19.81 23.30 -4.66
C LYS A 165 18.56 23.28 -5.54
N TYR A 166 18.69 22.90 -6.82
CA TYR A 166 17.57 22.85 -7.75
C TYR A 166 16.58 21.73 -7.46
N SER A 167 17.08 20.53 -7.13
CA SER A 167 16.24 19.40 -6.77
C SER A 167 15.49 19.64 -5.45
N PHE A 168 16.14 20.31 -4.49
CA PHE A 168 15.52 20.69 -3.23
C PHE A 168 14.42 21.74 -3.42
N LEU A 169 14.66 22.81 -4.19
CA LEU A 169 13.64 23.81 -4.52
C LEU A 169 12.47 23.21 -5.30
N GLY A 170 12.73 22.30 -6.24
CA GLY A 170 11.70 21.54 -6.95
C GLY A 170 10.85 20.68 -6.01
N GLY A 171 11.50 19.98 -5.08
CA GLY A 171 10.84 19.20 -4.03
C GLY A 171 9.96 20.05 -3.10
N LEU A 172 10.45 21.23 -2.68
CA LEU A 172 9.67 22.18 -1.87
C LEU A 172 8.42 22.68 -2.61
N ARG A 173 8.54 23.00 -3.91
CA ARG A 173 7.39 23.43 -4.72
C ARG A 173 6.34 22.34 -4.86
N ALA A 174 6.76 21.12 -5.17
CA ALA A 174 5.85 19.97 -5.26
C ALA A 174 5.17 19.65 -3.92
N THR A 175 5.91 19.79 -2.82
CA THR A 175 5.38 19.59 -1.47
C THR A 175 4.36 20.66 -1.11
N ALA A 176 4.66 21.94 -1.35
CA ALA A 176 3.73 23.04 -1.13
C ALA A 176 2.44 22.85 -1.94
N GLN A 177 2.55 22.47 -3.21
CA GLN A 177 1.41 22.15 -4.06
C GLN A 177 0.58 20.99 -3.48
N SER A 178 1.23 19.89 -3.06
CA SER A 178 0.54 18.73 -2.49
C SER A 178 -0.24 19.10 -1.21
N ILE A 179 0.35 19.91 -0.32
CA ILE A 179 -0.31 20.36 0.92
C ILE A 179 -1.52 21.24 0.57
N SER A 180 -1.36 22.17 -0.38
CA SER A 180 -2.43 23.07 -0.80
C SER A 180 -3.65 22.34 -1.37
N TYR A 181 -3.47 21.21 -2.05
CA TYR A 181 -4.59 20.39 -2.53
C TYR A 181 -5.15 19.41 -1.48
N GLN A 182 -4.37 19.12 -0.44
CA GLN A 182 -4.80 18.20 0.60
C GLN A 182 -5.81 18.84 1.57
N ILE A 183 -5.60 20.11 1.93
CA ILE A 183 -6.53 20.86 2.79
C ILE A 183 -7.96 20.88 2.23
N PRO A 184 -8.23 21.35 0.99
CA PRO A 184 -9.58 21.37 0.44
C PRO A 184 -10.16 19.95 0.26
N LEU A 185 -9.34 18.95 -0.10
CA LEU A 185 -9.79 17.56 -0.17
C LEU A 185 -10.31 17.07 1.20
N THR A 186 -9.56 17.31 2.27
CA THR A 186 -9.98 16.90 3.63
C THR A 186 -11.24 17.61 4.08
N LEU A 187 -11.42 18.89 3.73
CA LEU A 187 -12.65 19.64 3.99
C LEU A 187 -13.85 19.05 3.23
N CYS A 188 -13.69 18.72 1.95
CA CYS A 188 -14.75 18.07 1.17
C CYS A 188 -15.18 16.73 1.76
N VAL A 189 -14.21 15.89 2.16
CA VAL A 189 -14.50 14.59 2.79
C VAL A 189 -15.20 14.76 4.13
N LEU A 190 -14.79 15.75 4.94
CA LEU A 190 -15.46 16.06 6.20
C LEU A 190 -16.92 16.47 6.00
N LEU A 191 -17.22 17.29 4.99
CA LEU A 191 -18.60 17.70 4.67
C LEU A 191 -19.49 16.50 4.30
N ILE A 192 -18.95 15.55 3.52
CA ILE A 192 -19.67 14.33 3.14
C ILE A 192 -19.90 13.43 4.36
N SER A 193 -18.89 13.27 5.21
CA SER A 193 -19.02 12.49 6.45
C SER A 193 -20.06 13.08 7.40
N LEU A 194 -20.10 14.40 7.56
CA LEU A 194 -21.11 15.07 8.36
C LEU A 194 -22.53 14.84 7.82
N ARG A 195 -22.71 14.83 6.49
CA ARG A 195 -24.00 14.52 5.86
C ARG A 195 -24.42 13.06 6.12
N ALA A 196 -23.48 12.12 6.14
CA ALA A 196 -23.78 10.70 6.33
C ALA A 196 -24.16 10.34 7.78
N ILE A 197 -23.76 11.16 8.76
CA ILE A 197 -24.09 10.98 10.18
C ILE A 197 -25.52 11.45 10.50
N ARG A 198 -26.15 12.19 9.59
CA ARG A 198 -27.50 12.73 9.76
C ARG A 198 -28.54 11.88 9.04
#